data_AF-A0A920TPR9-F1
#
_entry.id   AF-A0A920TPR9-F1
#
_cell.length_a   1.000
_cell.length_b   1.000
_cell.length_c   1.000
_cell.angle_alpha   90.00
_cell.angle_beta   90.00
_cell.angle_gamma   90.00
#
_symmetry.space_group_name_H-M   'P 1'
#
loop_
_entity.id
_entity.type
_entity.pdbx_description
1 polymer ?
#
loop_
_entity_poly.entity_id
_entity_poly.type
_entity_poly.pdbx_seq_one_letter_code
_entity_poly.pdbx_strand_id
1 'polypeptide(L)'
;MRFCTWANRLGTNSLIDLLVFGKASSITARKKTKPNSAKVNIHQRCTEEILNRFDLIRHNKGEIFSGEARNEMQKIMQKKCAVFRTEDLIKSGIKEFETVEKKNGKYSS
;
A
#
# COMPACT_ATOMS: atom_id res chain seq x y z
N MET A 1 -22.62 0.13 -5.15
CA MET A 1 -21.62 -0.40 -4.19
C MET A 1 -21.32 0.73 -3.20
N ARG A 2 -21.99 0.78 -2.05
CA ARG A 2 -21.73 1.80 -1.00
C ARG A 2 -20.57 1.29 -0.13
N PHE A 3 -19.56 2.12 0.10
CA PHE A 3 -18.41 1.80 0.95
C PHE A 3 -18.88 1.65 2.41
N CYS A 4 -18.86 0.42 2.95
CA CYS A 4 -19.41 0.09 4.28
C CYS A 4 -18.59 0.60 5.48
N THR A 5 -17.41 1.20 5.26
CA THR A 5 -16.63 1.80 6.35
C THR A 5 -16.13 3.19 5.93
N TRP A 6 -17.01 4.19 6.00
CA TRP A 6 -16.68 5.55 5.59
C TRP A 6 -15.81 6.30 6.63
N ALA A 7 -16.01 6.09 7.94
CA ALA A 7 -15.26 6.81 8.97
C ALA A 7 -14.83 5.96 10.19
N ASN A 8 -15.63 4.96 10.58
CA ASN A 8 -15.30 4.03 11.66
C ASN A 8 -15.75 2.62 11.29
N ARG A 9 -14.89 1.63 11.53
CA ARG A 9 -15.22 0.22 11.34
C ARG A 9 -15.97 -0.29 12.56
N LEU A 10 -17.25 -0.66 12.42
CA LEU A 10 -17.96 -1.39 13.48
C LEU A 10 -17.32 -2.79 13.64
N GLY A 11 -16.97 -3.16 14.87
CA GLY A 11 -16.11 -4.32 15.18
C GLY A 11 -16.57 -5.65 14.57
N THR A 12 -17.87 -5.82 14.36
CA THR A 12 -18.48 -7.07 13.85
C THR A 12 -18.66 -7.11 12.32
N ASN A 13 -18.48 -6.00 11.61
CA ASN A 13 -18.67 -5.95 10.14
C ASN A 13 -17.44 -6.48 9.37
N SER A 14 -16.37 -6.78 10.10
CA SER A 14 -15.08 -7.19 9.57
C SER A 14 -15.10 -8.51 8.79
N LEU A 15 -15.70 -9.53 9.39
CA LEU A 15 -15.81 -10.89 8.86
C LEU A 15 -16.84 -10.96 7.74
N ILE A 16 -17.97 -10.25 7.89
CA ILE A 16 -19.01 -10.22 6.87
C ILE A 16 -18.56 -9.49 5.62
N ASP A 17 -17.77 -8.41 5.74
CA ASP A 17 -17.18 -7.73 4.58
C ASP A 17 -16.28 -8.67 3.77
N LEU A 18 -15.42 -9.45 4.43
CA LEU A 18 -14.56 -10.44 3.76
C LEU A 18 -15.37 -11.48 3.00
N LEU A 19 -16.41 -12.06 3.63
CA LEU A 19 -17.26 -13.07 3.02
C LEU A 19 -18.11 -12.51 1.87
N VAL A 20 -18.70 -11.33 2.06
CA VAL A 20 -19.59 -10.69 1.08
C VAL A 20 -18.78 -10.24 -0.13
N PHE A 21 -17.66 -9.54 0.05
CA PHE A 21 -16.82 -9.11 -1.07
C PHE A 21 -16.13 -10.30 -1.75
N GLY A 22 -15.72 -11.32 -1.00
CA GLY A 22 -15.17 -12.56 -1.57
C GLY A 22 -16.18 -13.34 -2.42
N LYS A 23 -17.43 -13.47 -1.94
CA LYS A 23 -18.49 -14.11 -2.72
C LYS A 23 -18.89 -13.26 -3.94
N ALA A 24 -19.01 -11.95 -3.78
CA ALA A 24 -19.35 -11.03 -4.86
C ALA A 24 -18.28 -11.01 -5.95
N SER A 25 -16.99 -11.02 -5.59
CA SER A 25 -15.88 -11.08 -6.55
C SER A 25 -15.86 -12.40 -7.32
N SER A 26 -16.10 -13.53 -6.66
CA SER A 26 -16.20 -14.85 -7.31
C SER A 26 -17.37 -14.94 -8.29
N ILE A 27 -18.57 -14.48 -7.91
CA ILE A 27 -19.73 -14.44 -8.81
C ILE A 27 -19.45 -13.54 -10.02
N THR A 28 -18.80 -12.39 -9.81
CA THR A 28 -18.44 -11.45 -10.88
C THR A 28 -17.37 -12.03 -11.80
N ALA A 29 -16.34 -12.69 -11.24
CA ALA A 29 -15.32 -13.38 -12.00
C ALA A 29 -15.96 -14.45 -12.89
N ARG A 30 -16.82 -15.32 -12.33
CA ARG A 30 -17.55 -16.36 -13.10
C ARG A 30 -18.40 -15.80 -14.25
N LYS A 31 -18.95 -14.59 -14.11
CA LYS A 31 -19.70 -13.93 -15.19
C LYS A 31 -18.79 -13.35 -16.28
N LYS A 32 -17.60 -12.87 -15.91
CA LYS A 32 -16.67 -12.18 -16.82
C LYS A 32 -15.64 -13.10 -17.46
N THR A 33 -15.32 -14.24 -16.84
CA THR A 33 -14.31 -15.19 -17.32
C THR A 33 -14.96 -16.51 -17.71
N LYS A 34 -14.48 -17.12 -18.80
CA LYS A 34 -14.84 -18.49 -19.16
C LYS A 34 -13.88 -19.46 -18.46
N PRO A 35 -14.37 -20.57 -17.88
CA PRO A 35 -13.49 -21.65 -17.43
C PRO A 35 -12.60 -22.09 -18.61
N ASN A 36 -11.29 -22.27 -18.38
CA ASN A 36 -10.30 -22.59 -19.42
C ASN A 36 -10.06 -21.53 -20.51
N SER A 37 -10.31 -20.24 -20.24
CA SER A 37 -9.88 -19.18 -21.15
C SER A 37 -8.35 -19.18 -21.34
N ALA A 38 -7.89 -18.92 -22.57
CA ALA A 38 -6.47 -18.84 -22.91
C ALA A 38 -5.73 -17.84 -22.01
N LYS A 39 -4.46 -18.15 -21.69
CA LYS A 39 -3.60 -17.24 -20.92
C LYS A 39 -3.53 -15.90 -21.64
N VAL A 40 -3.79 -14.82 -20.90
CA VAL A 40 -3.57 -13.46 -21.39
C VAL A 40 -2.08 -13.33 -21.72
N ASN A 41 -1.76 -12.91 -22.94
CA ASN A 41 -0.38 -12.68 -23.33
C ASN A 41 0.07 -11.37 -22.68
N ILE A 42 0.94 -11.47 -21.67
CA ILE A 42 1.44 -10.31 -20.93
C ILE A 42 2.66 -9.79 -21.66
N HIS A 43 2.68 -8.49 -21.96
CA HIS A 43 3.83 -7.89 -22.63
C HIS A 43 5.05 -7.90 -21.69
N GLN A 44 6.18 -8.37 -22.20
CA GLN A 44 7.41 -8.60 -21.43
C GLN A 44 7.93 -7.33 -20.73
N ARG A 45 7.69 -6.16 -21.33
CA ARG A 45 8.00 -4.84 -20.75
C ARG A 45 7.35 -4.60 -19.38
N CYS A 46 6.11 -5.05 -19.17
CA CYS A 46 5.44 -4.92 -17.87
C CYS A 46 6.11 -5.79 -16.80
N THR A 47 6.64 -6.94 -17.20
CA THR A 47 7.37 -7.84 -16.30
C THR A 47 8.75 -7.28 -15.98
N GLU A 48 9.44 -6.69 -16.95
CA GLU A 48 10.76 -6.07 -16.80
C GLU A 48 10.73 -4.89 -15.81
N GLU A 49 9.72 -4.02 -15.86
CA GLU A 49 9.59 -2.92 -14.89
C GLU A 49 9.45 -3.41 -13.44
N ILE A 50 8.68 -4.50 -13.25
CA ILE A 50 8.49 -5.11 -11.93
C ILE A 50 9.80 -5.76 -11.45
N LEU A 51 10.51 -6.45 -12.35
CA LEU A 51 11.79 -7.09 -12.05
C LEU A 51 12.87 -6.06 -11.74
N ASN A 52 12.97 -4.98 -12.52
CA ASN A 52 13.90 -3.89 -12.28
C ASN A 52 13.67 -3.24 -10.91
N ARG A 53 12.40 -3.01 -10.53
CA ARG A 53 12.07 -2.50 -9.19
C ARG A 53 12.44 -3.49 -8.09
N PHE A 54 12.27 -4.79 -8.32
CA PHE A 54 12.66 -5.83 -7.37
C PHE A 54 14.19 -5.89 -7.21
N ASP A 55 14.94 -5.86 -8.30
CA ASP A 55 16.40 -5.89 -8.28
C ASP A 55 17.00 -4.64 -7.64
N LEU A 56 16.39 -3.46 -7.89
CA LEU A 56 16.73 -2.21 -7.22
C LEU A 56 16.65 -2.37 -5.69
N ILE A 57 15.55 -2.92 -5.17
CA ILE A 57 15.35 -3.14 -3.73
C ILE A 57 16.32 -4.21 -3.19
N ARG A 58 16.54 -5.29 -3.95
CA ARG A 58 17.38 -6.42 -3.53
C ARG A 58 18.86 -6.07 -3.45
N HIS A 59 19.36 -5.27 -4.40
CA HIS A 59 20.77 -4.94 -4.54
C HIS A 59 21.17 -3.60 -3.92
N ASN A 60 20.22 -2.83 -3.39
CA ASN A 60 20.56 -1.57 -2.76
C ASN A 60 21.36 -1.82 -1.47
N LYS A 61 22.61 -1.34 -1.50
CA LYS A 61 23.52 -1.26 -0.35
C LYS A 61 23.50 0.16 0.21
N GLY A 62 22.32 0.58 0.66
CA GLY A 62 22.13 1.86 1.33
C GLY A 62 22.74 1.83 2.74
N GLU A 63 23.17 2.98 3.24
CA GLU A 63 23.69 3.11 4.61
C GLU A 63 22.59 3.01 5.67
N ILE A 64 21.32 3.22 5.28
CA ILE A 64 20.17 3.21 6.18
C ILE A 64 19.46 1.86 6.06
N PHE A 65 19.28 1.18 7.19
CA PHE A 65 18.58 -0.10 7.23
C PHE A 65 17.07 0.11 7.06
N SER A 66 16.41 -0.74 6.27
CA SER A 66 14.96 -0.66 6.04
C SER A 66 14.13 -0.68 7.34
N GLY A 67 14.64 -1.35 8.38
CA GLY A 67 14.03 -1.37 9.72
C GLY A 67 14.09 -0.03 10.45
N GLU A 68 15.17 0.73 10.31
CA GLU A 68 15.33 2.04 10.94
C GLU A 68 14.41 3.06 10.29
N ALA A 69 14.37 3.09 8.95
CA ALA A 69 13.44 3.87 8.16
C ALA A 69 11.97 3.59 8.55
N ARG A 70 11.60 2.31 8.69
CA ARG A 70 10.26 1.90 9.14
C ARG A 70 9.93 2.46 10.53
N ASN A 71 10.87 2.34 11.47
CA ASN A 71 10.69 2.82 12.84
C ASN A 71 10.54 4.35 12.88
N GLU A 72 11.31 5.10 12.10
CA GLU A 72 11.17 6.56 11.99
C GLU A 72 9.79 6.96 11.45
N MET A 73 9.36 6.35 10.33
CA MET A 73 8.03 6.61 9.75
C MET A 73 6.90 6.30 10.73
N GLN A 74 6.98 5.18 11.46
CA GLN A 74 5.99 4.81 12.47
C GLN A 74 5.92 5.82 13.62
N LYS A 75 7.07 6.32 14.10
CA LYS A 75 7.14 7.35 15.15
C LYS A 75 6.52 8.66 14.68
N ILE A 76 6.77 9.09 13.44
CA ILE A 76 6.19 10.32 12.87
C ILE A 76 4.66 10.18 12.77
N MET A 77 4.14 9.07 12.24
CA MET A 77 2.69 8.83 12.16
C MET A 77 2.02 8.83 13.53
N GLN A 78 2.62 8.16 14.52
CA GLN A 78 2.05 8.10 15.88
C GLN A 78 2.02 9.48 16.55
N LYS A 79 3.06 10.30 16.35
CA LYS A 79 3.15 11.63 16.98
C LYS A 79 2.28 12.68 16.31
N LYS A 80 2.15 12.65 14.99
CA LYS A 80 1.57 13.75 14.20
C LYS A 80 0.17 13.45 13.64
N CYS A 81 -0.18 12.16 13.48
CA CYS A 81 -1.45 11.71 12.91
C CYS A 81 -2.31 10.91 13.90
N ALA A 82 -2.12 11.13 15.21
CA ALA A 82 -2.90 10.53 16.29
C ALA A 82 -4.40 10.86 16.20
N VAL A 83 -5.18 10.41 17.19
CA VAL A 83 -6.65 10.61 17.26
C VAL A 83 -7.02 12.09 17.22
N PHE A 84 -6.22 12.95 17.85
CA PHE A 84 -6.35 14.40 17.76
C PHE A 84 -5.40 14.94 16.70
N ARG A 85 -5.96 15.65 15.71
CA ARG A 85 -5.21 16.21 14.59
C ARG A 85 -5.47 17.70 14.49
N THR A 86 -4.40 18.47 14.36
CA THR A 86 -4.45 19.89 14.00
C THR A 86 -3.76 20.09 12.66
N GLU A 87 -4.14 21.13 11.92
CA GLU A 87 -3.58 21.42 10.61
C GLU A 87 -2.05 21.58 10.65
N ASP A 88 -1.54 22.27 11.67
CA ASP A 88 -0.10 22.51 11.85
C ASP A 88 0.68 21.23 12.13
N LEU A 89 0.11 20.31 12.92
CA LEU A 89 0.73 19.01 13.20
C LEU A 89 0.83 18.14 11.95
N ILE A 90 -0.22 18.12 11.12
CA ILE A 90 -0.21 17.37 9.85
C ILE A 90 0.80 17.97 8.88
N LYS A 91 0.82 19.31 8.70
CA LYS A 91 1.79 19.98 7.82
C LYS A 91 3.23 19.72 8.26
N SER A 92 3.50 19.75 9.57
CA SER A 92 4.80 19.37 10.13
C SER A 92 5.13 17.90 9.87
N GLY A 93 4.16 16.99 10.03
CA GLY A 93 4.34 15.56 9.80
C GLY A 93 4.66 15.22 8.34
N ILE A 94 4.02 15.90 7.38
CA ILE A 94 4.29 15.71 5.94
C ILE A 94 5.75 16.10 5.62
N LYS A 95 6.23 17.23 6.14
CA LYS A 95 7.64 17.66 5.94
C LYS A 95 8.65 16.69 6.55
N GLU A 96 8.35 16.15 7.73
CA GLU A 96 9.19 15.12 8.37
C GLU A 96 9.20 13.82 7.54
N PHE A 97 8.05 13.43 6.97
CA PHE A 97 7.94 12.29 6.06
C PHE A 97 8.76 12.45 4.77
N GLU A 98 8.67 13.61 4.11
CA GLU A 98 9.48 13.93 2.93
C GLU A 98 10.98 13.87 3.24
N THR A 99 11.38 14.23 4.46
CA THR A 99 12.77 14.16 4.90
C THR A 99 13.24 12.72 5.05
N VAL A 100 12.42 11.85 5.65
CA VAL A 100 12.69 10.41 5.75
C VAL A 100 12.69 9.75 4.37
N GLU A 101 11.79 10.16 3.48
CA GLU A 101 11.73 9.68 2.11
C GLU A 101 13.00 10.07 1.33
N LYS A 102 13.47 11.32 1.43
CA LYS A 102 14.73 11.75 0.80
C LYS A 102 15.96 11.03 1.36
N LYS A 103 15.99 10.76 2.67
CA LYS A 103 17.05 9.93 3.28
C LYS A 103 17.06 8.51 2.73
N ASN A 104 15.87 7.93 2.52
CA ASN A 104 15.71 6.59 1.93
C ASN A 104 15.84 6.61 0.40
N GLY A 105 15.72 7.78 -0.21
CA GLY A 105 15.68 8.04 -1.65
C GLY A 105 17.02 7.88 -2.36
N LYS A 106 17.59 6.67 -2.31
CA LYS A 106 18.33 6.10 -3.44
C LYS A 106 17.42 5.22 -4.32
N TYR A 107 16.11 5.42 -4.25
CA TYR A 107 15.10 4.56 -4.92
C TYR A 107 14.10 5.32 -5.80
N SER A 108 14.29 6.63 -6.03
CA SER A 108 13.42 7.40 -6.93
C SER A 108 14.27 8.10 -7.99
N SER A 109 14.62 7.33 -9.02
CA SER A 109 14.87 7.76 -10.40
C SER A 109 14.69 6.54 -11.28
#